data_AF-A0A0A0YY68-F1
#
_entry.id   AF-A0A0A0YY68-F1
#
_cell.length_a   1.000
_cell.length_b   1.000
_cell.length_c   1.000
_cell.angle_alpha   90.00
_cell.angle_beta   90.00
_cell.angle_gamma   90.00
#
_symmetry.space_group_name_H-M   'P 1'
#
loop_
_entity.id
_entity.type
_entity.pdbx_description
1 polymer ?
#
loop_
_entity_poly.entity_id
_entity_poly.type
_entity_poly.pdbx_seq_one_letter_code
_entity_poly.pdbx_strand_id
1 'polypeptide(L)'
;LMSDWKDEAFLSSGELNLWGMNGRGDVCTANSFYGCDRVGMNGRGDVCTANSFYGCDRVVAFKYGRIEIRAKMPRGDWLWPAIWMLPQYWPYGGWPASGEIDIVESRGNDDYGSISNQVGSSTMHWGPFWPYNFYDMTTSEYSADFADSFHVWRVDWTSTDIKFYVDDDLKLTVDPGTNFWDYSGIDAIYDNP
;
A
#
# COMPACT_ATOMS: atom_id res chain seq x y z
N LEU A 1 3.85 19.69 1.40
CA LEU A 1 3.55 19.46 -0.03
C LEU A 1 2.68 20.57 -0.54
N MET A 2 3.23 21.41 -1.39
CA MET A 2 2.41 22.10 -2.37
C MET A 2 2.65 21.35 -3.67
N SER A 3 1.59 20.84 -4.30
CA SER A 3 1.66 20.78 -5.75
C SER A 3 1.96 22.21 -6.22
N ASP A 4 2.60 22.42 -7.37
CA ASP A 4 2.77 23.78 -7.92
C ASP A 4 1.42 24.53 -8.14
N TRP A 5 0.31 23.88 -7.79
CA TRP A 5 -1.08 24.24 -8.04
C TRP A 5 -1.84 24.63 -6.77
N LYS A 6 -1.43 24.24 -5.55
CA LYS A 6 -2.19 24.45 -4.30
C LYS A 6 -1.31 24.66 -3.08
N ASP A 7 -1.71 25.57 -2.19
CA ASP A 7 -0.95 25.98 -1.00
C ASP A 7 -1.34 25.27 0.30
N GLU A 8 -0.59 25.47 1.38
CA GLU A 8 -0.91 24.87 2.68
C GLU A 8 -2.30 25.30 3.20
N ALA A 9 -2.75 26.51 2.85
CA ALA A 9 -4.10 26.97 3.20
C ALA A 9 -5.19 26.10 2.55
N PHE A 10 -4.91 25.51 1.38
CA PHE A 10 -5.81 24.55 0.72
C PHE A 10 -6.09 23.31 1.58
N LEU A 11 -5.16 22.87 2.44
CA LEU A 11 -5.37 21.70 3.30
C LEU A 11 -6.50 21.90 4.31
N SER A 12 -6.69 23.14 4.79
CA SER A 12 -7.64 23.47 5.87
C SER A 12 -8.95 24.09 5.38
N SER A 13 -9.02 24.48 4.10
CA SER A 13 -10.17 25.22 3.55
C SER A 13 -10.49 24.92 2.08
N GLY A 14 -9.66 24.14 1.40
CA GLY A 14 -9.78 23.83 -0.01
C GLY A 14 -10.69 22.64 -0.30
N GLU A 15 -11.15 22.53 -1.53
CA GLU A 15 -11.84 21.35 -2.06
C GLU A 15 -10.95 20.70 -3.12
N LEU A 16 -10.58 19.44 -2.91
CA LEU A 16 -9.92 18.60 -3.90
C LEU A 16 -10.94 17.67 -4.55
N ASN A 17 -11.29 18.00 -5.79
CA ASN A 17 -12.23 17.26 -6.60
C ASN A 17 -11.53 16.62 -7.80
N LEU A 18 -11.50 15.29 -7.83
CA LEU A 18 -10.77 14.47 -8.80
C LEU A 18 -11.68 13.90 -9.90
N TRP A 19 -12.97 14.25 -9.91
CA TRP A 19 -13.94 13.73 -10.88
C TRP A 19 -13.79 14.29 -12.30
N GLY A 20 -13.06 15.40 -12.46
CA GLY A 20 -12.95 16.15 -13.73
C GLY A 20 -11.53 16.33 -14.25
N MET A 21 -10.53 15.67 -13.66
CA MET A 21 -9.15 15.81 -14.11
C MET A 21 -8.91 14.96 -15.37
N ASN A 22 -8.91 15.58 -16.54
CA ASN A 22 -8.74 14.90 -17.84
C ASN A 22 -7.28 14.51 -18.19
N GLY A 23 -6.42 14.35 -17.18
CA GLY A 23 -5.03 13.87 -17.33
C GLY A 23 -4.94 12.34 -17.25
N ARG A 24 -3.92 11.74 -17.87
CA ARG A 24 -3.60 10.32 -17.66
C ARG A 24 -3.07 10.15 -16.23
N GLY A 25 -3.87 9.58 -15.34
CA GLY A 25 -3.47 9.26 -13.96
C GLY A 25 -4.13 10.10 -12.87
N ASP A 26 -4.96 11.09 -13.24
CA ASP A 26 -5.55 12.04 -12.30
C ASP A 26 -7.08 11.87 -12.13
N VAL A 27 -7.70 11.01 -12.94
CA VAL A 27 -9.12 10.68 -12.81
C VAL A 27 -9.31 9.78 -11.59
N CYS A 28 -10.27 10.13 -10.72
CA CYS A 28 -10.58 9.26 -9.61
C CYS A 28 -11.07 7.87 -10.05
N THR A 29 -10.46 6.84 -9.48
CA THR A 29 -10.72 5.44 -9.81
C THR A 29 -11.63 4.76 -8.78
N ALA A 30 -11.74 5.29 -7.55
CA ALA A 30 -12.59 4.76 -6.49
C ALA A 30 -13.04 5.84 -5.48
N ASN A 31 -14.36 5.99 -5.27
CA ASN A 31 -14.93 7.00 -4.36
C ASN A 31 -15.31 6.47 -2.96
N SER A 32 -14.81 5.31 -2.56
CA SER A 32 -15.04 4.83 -1.20
C SER A 32 -14.51 5.86 -0.19
N PHE A 33 -15.29 6.14 0.87
CA PHE A 33 -14.92 7.10 1.93
C PHE A 33 -14.54 8.51 1.43
N TYR A 34 -15.26 9.03 0.44
CA TYR A 34 -14.98 10.34 -0.16
C TYR A 34 -13.56 10.42 -0.74
N GLY A 35 -13.10 9.33 -1.37
CA GLY A 35 -11.76 9.25 -1.96
C GLY A 35 -11.55 10.19 -3.15
N CYS A 36 -12.62 10.53 -3.89
CA CYS A 36 -12.56 11.36 -5.08
C CYS A 36 -12.83 12.85 -4.84
N ASP A 37 -13.36 13.19 -3.67
CA ASP A 37 -13.76 14.55 -3.32
C ASP A 37 -13.55 14.79 -1.82
N ARG A 38 -12.69 15.73 -1.46
CA ARG A 38 -12.38 16.08 -0.07
C ARG A 38 -12.40 17.59 0.12
N VAL A 39 -13.14 18.03 1.13
CA VAL A 39 -13.17 19.42 1.58
C VAL A 39 -12.40 19.54 2.89
N GLY A 40 -11.42 20.42 2.93
CA GLY A 40 -10.68 20.79 4.12
C GLY A 40 -11.58 21.57 5.06
N MET A 41 -11.64 21.14 6.31
CA MET A 41 -12.39 21.84 7.34
C MET A 41 -11.53 21.99 8.59
N ASN A 42 -11.39 23.23 9.05
CA ASN A 42 -10.74 23.55 10.33
C ASN A 42 -11.29 22.65 11.46
N GLY A 43 -10.40 21.81 12.01
CA GLY A 43 -10.69 20.93 13.14
C GLY A 43 -11.34 19.59 12.81
N ARG A 44 -11.46 19.17 11.53
CA ARG A 44 -12.00 17.84 11.16
C ARG A 44 -11.19 17.03 10.14
N GLY A 45 -9.98 17.47 9.81
CA GLY A 45 -9.04 16.72 8.97
C GLY A 45 -8.65 17.50 7.72
N ASP A 46 -7.37 17.44 7.40
CA ASP A 46 -6.78 18.07 6.23
C ASP A 46 -7.21 17.36 4.94
N VAL A 47 -7.19 18.07 3.81
CA VAL A 47 -7.43 17.50 2.47
C VAL A 47 -6.30 16.54 2.11
N CYS A 48 -6.44 15.27 2.50
CA CYS A 48 -5.60 14.17 2.04
C CYS A 48 -6.45 13.21 1.19
N THR A 49 -6.30 13.22 -0.13
CA THR A 49 -6.88 12.18 -1.01
C THR A 49 -5.82 11.13 -1.32
N ALA A 50 -6.16 9.85 -1.09
CA ALA A 50 -5.36 8.73 -1.55
C ALA A 50 -5.72 8.44 -3.01
N ASN A 51 -4.88 8.87 -3.96
CA ASN A 51 -5.06 8.50 -5.35
C ASN A 51 -4.53 7.08 -5.57
N SER A 52 -5.42 6.15 -5.90
CA SER A 52 -5.05 4.81 -6.35
C SER A 52 -4.93 4.81 -7.87
N PHE A 53 -3.72 4.62 -8.38
CA PHE A 53 -3.47 4.52 -9.82
C PHE A 53 -3.84 3.12 -10.30
N TYR A 54 -5.07 2.96 -10.84
CA TYR A 54 -5.48 1.77 -11.58
C TYR A 54 -5.27 2.00 -13.08
N GLY A 55 -4.01 1.96 -13.52
CA GLY A 55 -3.65 2.18 -14.91
C GLY A 55 -3.88 0.95 -15.79
N CYS A 56 -5.09 0.75 -16.29
CA CYS A 56 -5.46 0.23 -17.62
C CYS A 56 -6.98 -0.03 -17.64
N ASP A 57 -7.65 0.16 -18.77
CA ASP A 57 -9.09 -0.11 -19.00
C ASP A 57 -9.50 -1.60 -18.81
N ARG A 58 -8.65 -2.40 -18.16
CA ARG A 58 -8.81 -3.80 -17.78
C ARG A 58 -8.08 -4.04 -16.46
N VAL A 59 -8.79 -4.65 -15.50
CA VAL A 59 -8.16 -5.19 -14.28
C VAL A 59 -7.17 -6.29 -14.70
N VAL A 60 -5.89 -6.09 -14.38
CA VAL A 60 -4.86 -7.11 -14.54
C VAL A 60 -4.75 -7.85 -13.21
N ALA A 61 -5.16 -9.12 -13.21
CA ALA A 61 -5.00 -10.03 -12.09
C ALA A 61 -4.16 -11.22 -12.56
N PHE A 62 -3.26 -11.67 -11.71
CA PHE A 62 -2.40 -12.82 -11.99
C PHE A 62 -2.12 -13.56 -10.69
N LYS A 63 -1.71 -14.81 -10.83
CA LYS A 63 -1.27 -15.67 -9.74
C LYS A 63 0.10 -16.21 -10.12
N TYR A 64 1.07 -16.00 -9.24
CA TYR A 64 2.48 -16.29 -9.47
C TYR A 64 3.14 -15.45 -10.56
N GLY A 65 4.46 -15.48 -10.56
CA GLY A 65 5.32 -14.75 -11.48
C GLY A 65 6.09 -13.65 -10.78
N ARG A 66 6.63 -12.74 -11.58
CA ARG A 66 7.44 -11.61 -11.13
C ARG A 66 6.75 -10.31 -11.48
N ILE A 67 6.73 -9.40 -10.52
CA ILE A 67 6.24 -8.03 -10.70
C ILE A 67 7.42 -7.11 -10.43
N GLU A 68 7.71 -6.20 -11.34
CA GLU A 68 8.72 -5.16 -11.16
C GLU A 68 8.09 -3.80 -11.45
N ILE A 69 8.23 -2.88 -10.50
CA ILE A 69 7.68 -1.54 -10.58
C ILE A 69 8.81 -0.57 -10.33
N ARG A 70 9.08 0.32 -11.29
CA ARG A 70 10.07 1.37 -11.14
C ARG A 70 9.38 2.67 -10.73
N ALA A 71 9.50 3.05 -9.47
CA ALA A 71 8.83 4.22 -8.91
C ALA A 71 9.72 4.95 -7.90
N LYS A 72 9.50 6.25 -7.76
CA LYS A 72 10.09 7.10 -6.72
C LYS A 72 8.99 7.48 -5.73
N MET A 73 9.26 7.38 -4.44
CA MET A 73 8.27 7.77 -3.44
C MET A 73 8.12 9.30 -3.40
N PRO A 74 6.90 9.83 -3.25
CA PRO A 74 6.70 11.27 -3.11
C PRO A 74 7.23 11.76 -1.76
N ARG A 75 7.77 12.98 -1.76
CA ARG A 75 8.21 13.68 -0.55
C ARG A 75 7.14 14.65 -0.07
N GLY A 76 6.91 14.62 1.23
CA GLY A 76 6.34 15.71 2.01
C GLY A 76 5.37 15.22 3.08
N ASP A 77 4.95 16.18 3.90
CA ASP A 77 4.26 15.86 5.13
C ASP A 77 2.90 15.19 4.93
N TRP A 78 2.61 14.24 5.82
CA TRP A 78 1.34 13.50 5.92
C TRP A 78 1.08 12.51 4.79
N LEU A 79 2.05 12.28 3.90
CA LEU A 79 1.93 11.23 2.89
C LEU A 79 2.30 9.86 3.43
N TRP A 80 1.50 8.89 2.99
CA TRP A 80 1.75 7.46 3.14
C TRP A 80 1.66 6.81 1.75
N PRO A 81 2.70 6.95 0.92
CA PRO A 81 2.72 6.29 -0.38
C PRO A 81 2.79 4.76 -0.22
N ALA A 82 2.04 4.05 -1.05
CA ALA A 82 2.00 2.60 -1.04
C ALA A 82 1.94 2.04 -2.48
N ILE A 83 2.60 0.91 -2.69
CA ILE A 83 2.47 0.04 -3.86
C ILE A 83 2.02 -1.30 -3.32
N TRP A 84 0.80 -1.70 -3.66
CA TRP A 84 0.14 -2.83 -3.03
C TRP A 84 -0.81 -3.53 -4.00
N MET A 85 -1.26 -4.71 -3.61
CA MET A 85 -2.17 -5.54 -4.38
C MET A 85 -3.26 -6.14 -3.48
N LEU A 86 -4.48 -6.15 -4.02
CA LEU A 86 -5.61 -6.89 -3.47
C LEU A 86 -6.00 -8.04 -4.41
N PRO A 87 -6.65 -9.08 -3.87
CA PRO A 87 -7.14 -10.16 -4.70
C PRO A 87 -8.31 -9.67 -5.57
N GLN A 88 -8.37 -10.15 -6.81
CA GLN A 88 -9.47 -9.80 -7.73
C GLN A 88 -10.84 -10.26 -7.20
N TYR A 89 -10.84 -11.37 -6.46
CA TYR A 89 -12.00 -11.96 -5.82
C TYR A 89 -11.69 -12.20 -4.34
N TRP A 90 -12.71 -12.32 -3.51
CA TRP A 90 -12.56 -12.51 -2.05
C TRP A 90 -12.98 -13.93 -1.63
N PRO A 91 -12.26 -14.99 -2.06
CA PRO A 91 -12.72 -16.37 -1.92
C PRO A 91 -12.77 -16.87 -0.47
N TYR A 92 -11.98 -16.27 0.43
CA TYR A 92 -11.86 -16.66 1.84
C TYR A 92 -12.60 -15.69 2.77
N GLY A 93 -13.44 -14.81 2.22
CA GLY A 93 -14.13 -13.75 2.97
C GLY A 93 -13.42 -12.41 2.90
N GLY A 94 -13.87 -11.45 3.72
CA GLY A 94 -13.33 -10.09 3.75
C GLY A 94 -11.87 -10.04 4.18
N TRP A 95 -11.30 -8.83 4.18
CA TRP A 95 -9.94 -8.62 4.67
C TRP A 95 -9.80 -9.00 6.16
N PRO A 96 -8.69 -9.62 6.59
CA PRO A 96 -7.50 -10.02 5.82
C PRO A 96 -7.57 -11.45 5.28
N ALA A 97 -8.72 -12.13 5.37
CA ALA A 97 -8.84 -13.55 5.03
C ALA A 97 -8.50 -13.87 3.57
N SER A 98 -8.88 -12.99 2.64
CA SER A 98 -8.47 -13.16 1.23
C SER A 98 -7.08 -12.58 0.91
N GLY A 99 -6.41 -11.97 1.88
CA GLY A 99 -5.05 -11.47 1.79
C GLY A 99 -4.91 -10.05 1.21
N GLU A 100 -3.74 -9.48 1.45
CA GLU A 100 -3.20 -8.24 0.86
C GLU A 100 -1.68 -8.37 0.76
N ILE A 101 -1.10 -7.84 -0.32
CA ILE A 101 0.35 -7.83 -0.54
C ILE A 101 0.79 -6.38 -0.69
N ASP A 102 1.46 -5.85 0.31
CA ASP A 102 2.09 -4.55 0.29
C ASP A 102 3.53 -4.71 -0.18
N ILE A 103 3.76 -4.39 -1.45
CA ILE A 103 5.09 -4.43 -2.05
C ILE A 103 5.99 -3.42 -1.34
N VAL A 104 5.46 -2.22 -1.10
CA VAL A 104 6.08 -1.21 -0.25
C VAL A 104 5.02 -0.26 0.29
N GLU A 105 5.14 0.06 1.56
CA GLU A 105 4.59 1.25 2.19
C GLU A 105 5.74 2.12 2.70
N SER A 106 5.65 3.44 2.55
CA SER A 106 6.65 4.38 3.05
C SER A 106 5.97 5.63 3.61
N ARG A 107 6.78 6.59 4.07
CA ARG A 107 6.34 7.88 4.60
C ARG A 107 6.86 8.98 3.69
N GLY A 108 6.13 10.09 3.57
CA GLY A 108 6.62 11.23 2.80
C GLY A 108 7.46 12.23 3.61
N ASN A 109 7.29 12.25 4.93
CA ASN A 109 7.90 13.26 5.82
C ASN A 109 9.43 13.20 5.79
N ASP A 110 10.11 14.35 5.68
CA ASP A 110 11.58 14.39 5.80
C ASP A 110 12.04 14.23 7.26
N ASP A 111 11.33 14.85 8.21
CA ASP A 111 11.67 14.83 9.64
C ASP A 111 10.40 14.89 10.51
N TYR A 112 9.87 13.72 10.89
CA TYR A 112 8.75 13.59 11.82
C TYR A 112 9.03 12.51 12.88
N GLY A 113 10.10 12.69 13.66
CA GLY A 113 10.49 11.74 14.71
C GLY A 113 11.03 10.43 14.11
N SER A 114 10.42 9.29 14.45
CA SER A 114 10.77 7.99 13.84
C SER A 114 10.12 7.76 12.48
N ILE A 115 9.27 8.69 12.02
CA ILE A 115 8.57 8.62 10.74
C ILE A 115 9.36 9.50 9.76
N SER A 116 10.02 8.87 8.80
CA SER A 116 10.70 9.57 7.72
C SER A 116 10.56 8.84 6.38
N ASN A 117 10.77 9.58 5.29
CA ASN A 117 10.82 9.06 3.93
C ASN A 117 12.01 8.15 3.64
N GLN A 118 12.84 7.92 4.66
CA GLN A 118 13.91 6.97 4.62
C GLN A 118 13.48 5.59 5.11
N VAL A 119 12.23 5.41 5.55
CA VAL A 119 11.70 4.13 6.03
C VAL A 119 10.67 3.59 5.05
N GLY A 120 10.82 2.32 4.70
CA GLY A 120 9.88 1.56 3.87
C GLY A 120 9.64 0.19 4.50
N SER A 121 8.44 -0.35 4.29
CA SER A 121 8.06 -1.67 4.76
C SER A 121 7.40 -2.48 3.65
N SER A 122 7.75 -3.76 3.56
CA SER A 122 6.98 -4.74 2.78
C SER A 122 6.22 -5.64 3.73
N THR A 123 4.95 -5.88 3.45
CA THR A 123 4.05 -6.57 4.37
C THR A 123 3.10 -7.48 3.59
N MET A 124 2.76 -8.63 4.19
CA MET A 124 1.59 -9.40 3.77
C MET A 124 0.57 -9.39 4.90
N HIS A 125 -0.69 -9.08 4.59
CA HIS A 125 -1.79 -9.24 5.54
C HIS A 125 -2.53 -10.53 5.23
N TRP A 126 -2.81 -11.31 6.27
CA TRP A 126 -3.45 -12.61 6.18
C TRP A 126 -3.95 -13.04 7.56
N GLY A 127 -4.87 -14.01 7.58
CA GLY A 127 -5.51 -14.52 8.78
C GLY A 127 -7.04 -14.45 8.71
N PRO A 128 -7.77 -15.08 9.63
CA PRO A 128 -9.19 -15.36 9.41
C PRO A 128 -10.10 -14.12 9.48
N PHE A 129 -9.71 -13.07 10.21
CA PHE A 129 -10.46 -11.81 10.35
C PHE A 129 -9.58 -10.71 10.98
N TRP A 130 -10.00 -9.44 10.92
CA TRP A 130 -9.22 -8.24 11.34
C TRP A 130 -8.43 -8.36 12.67
N PRO A 131 -9.02 -8.86 13.79
CA PRO A 131 -8.32 -9.04 15.06
C PRO A 131 -7.22 -10.10 15.05
N TYR A 132 -7.24 -11.01 14.07
CA TYR A 132 -6.23 -12.05 13.85
C TYR A 132 -5.59 -11.84 12.47
N ASN A 133 -5.18 -10.60 12.22
CA ASN A 133 -4.29 -10.27 11.11
C ASN A 133 -2.84 -10.55 11.53
N PHE A 134 -2.19 -11.54 10.92
CA PHE A 134 -0.83 -12.00 11.26
C PHE A 134 0.27 -11.30 10.46
N TYR A 135 0.03 -10.06 10.06
CA TYR A 135 0.94 -9.27 9.23
C TYR A 135 2.32 -9.06 9.86
N ASP A 136 2.38 -9.02 11.19
CA ASP A 136 3.59 -8.87 11.99
C ASP A 136 4.56 -10.05 11.83
N MET A 137 4.05 -11.23 11.48
CA MET A 137 4.86 -12.41 11.14
C MET A 137 5.49 -12.30 9.75
N THR A 138 4.96 -11.43 8.89
CA THR A 138 5.28 -11.31 7.47
C THR A 138 5.51 -9.86 7.07
N THR A 139 6.19 -9.10 7.93
CA THR A 139 6.60 -7.72 7.65
C THR A 139 8.12 -7.58 7.77
N SER A 140 8.69 -6.68 6.99
CA SER A 140 10.07 -6.24 7.11
C SER A 140 10.16 -4.75 6.85
N GLU A 141 10.72 -4.02 7.81
CA GLU A 141 11.09 -2.62 7.66
C GLU A 141 12.56 -2.50 7.24
N TYR A 142 12.83 -1.52 6.39
CA TYR A 142 14.16 -1.24 5.87
C TYR A 142 14.32 0.25 5.56
N SER A 143 15.58 0.70 5.47
CA SER A 143 15.88 2.11 5.27
C SER A 143 16.71 2.37 4.02
N ALA A 144 16.30 3.37 3.23
CA ALA A 144 17.04 3.96 2.11
C ALA A 144 16.35 5.28 1.69
N ASP A 145 16.97 6.07 0.82
CA ASP A 145 16.43 7.37 0.37
C ASP A 145 15.35 7.23 -0.73
N PHE A 146 14.17 6.72 -0.36
CA PHE A 146 13.10 6.36 -1.32
C PHE A 146 12.50 7.53 -2.10
N ALA A 147 12.64 8.74 -1.58
CA ALA A 147 12.09 9.95 -2.19
C ALA A 147 13.08 10.66 -3.14
N ASP A 148 14.36 10.27 -3.12
CA ASP A 148 15.42 10.98 -3.84
C ASP A 148 15.65 10.41 -5.23
N SER A 149 15.43 9.11 -5.41
CA SER A 149 15.68 8.42 -6.66
C SER A 149 14.58 7.42 -7.02
N PHE A 150 14.54 6.99 -8.28
CA PHE A 150 13.65 5.89 -8.67
C PHE A 150 14.26 4.57 -8.22
N HIS A 151 13.47 3.77 -7.51
CA HIS A 151 13.82 2.43 -7.08
C HIS A 151 13.01 1.40 -7.87
N VAL A 152 13.57 0.19 -8.01
CA VAL A 152 12.87 -0.97 -8.56
C VAL A 152 12.32 -1.80 -7.40
N TRP A 153 11.01 -1.80 -7.28
CA TRP A 153 10.25 -2.60 -6.32
C TRP A 153 9.85 -3.91 -6.98
N ARG A 154 10.29 -5.04 -6.43
CA ARG A 154 10.03 -6.35 -7.02
C ARG A 154 9.38 -7.31 -6.06
N VAL A 155 8.41 -8.06 -6.56
CA VAL A 155 7.91 -9.28 -5.94
C VAL A 155 8.13 -10.46 -6.85
N ASP A 156 8.77 -11.50 -6.33
CA ASP A 156 8.81 -12.82 -6.93
C ASP A 156 7.83 -13.72 -6.17
N TRP A 157 6.75 -14.13 -6.84
CA TRP A 157 5.69 -14.94 -6.26
C TRP A 157 5.66 -16.33 -6.90
N THR A 158 5.92 -17.35 -6.11
CA THR A 158 5.84 -18.75 -6.52
C THR A 158 4.74 -19.49 -5.77
N SER A 159 4.57 -20.78 -6.04
CA SER A 159 3.63 -21.61 -5.29
C SER A 159 4.06 -21.90 -3.84
N THR A 160 5.33 -21.66 -3.50
CA THR A 160 5.90 -21.99 -2.18
C THR A 160 6.27 -20.75 -1.38
N ASP A 161 6.81 -19.72 -2.04
CA ASP A 161 7.30 -18.52 -1.38
C ASP A 161 6.96 -17.24 -2.15
N ILE A 162 6.96 -16.13 -1.40
CA ILE A 162 6.88 -14.77 -1.92
C ILE A 162 8.10 -14.01 -1.41
N LYS A 163 8.84 -13.37 -2.32
CA LYS A 163 10.06 -12.63 -2.01
C LYS A 163 9.95 -11.19 -2.49
N PHE A 164 10.30 -10.26 -1.60
CA PHE A 164 10.25 -8.82 -1.84
C PHE A 164 11.67 -8.28 -1.98
N TYR A 165 11.88 -7.43 -2.98
CA TYR A 165 13.16 -6.80 -3.24
C TYR A 165 13.02 -5.31 -3.51
N VAL A 166 14.08 -4.58 -3.17
CA VAL A 166 14.30 -3.18 -3.55
C VAL A 166 15.67 -3.09 -4.21
N ASP A 167 15.74 -2.66 -5.46
CA ASP A 167 16.98 -2.56 -6.25
C ASP A 167 17.83 -3.86 -6.20
N ASP A 168 17.16 -5.00 -6.44
CA ASP A 168 17.71 -6.36 -6.37
C ASP A 168 18.14 -6.85 -4.97
N ASP A 169 18.10 -6.02 -3.93
CA ASP A 169 18.31 -6.44 -2.55
C ASP A 169 17.06 -7.12 -1.98
N LEU A 170 17.21 -8.37 -1.54
CA LEU A 170 16.16 -9.11 -0.84
C LEU A 170 15.85 -8.44 0.51
N LYS A 171 14.59 -8.09 0.75
CA LYS A 171 14.13 -7.49 2.01
C LYS A 171 13.29 -8.44 2.85
N LEU A 172 12.38 -9.19 2.22
CA LEU A 172 11.48 -10.10 2.91
C LEU A 172 11.33 -11.40 2.11
N THR A 173 11.34 -12.53 2.81
CA THR A 173 10.89 -13.83 2.29
C THR A 173 9.74 -14.31 3.16
N VAL A 174 8.60 -14.59 2.54
CA VAL A 174 7.45 -15.24 3.18
C VAL A 174 7.33 -16.64 2.62
N ASP A 175 7.62 -17.62 3.46
CA ASP A 175 7.49 -19.05 3.17
C ASP A 175 6.72 -19.69 4.34
N PRO A 176 5.42 -19.98 4.17
CA PRO A 176 4.61 -20.58 5.23
C PRO A 176 4.89 -22.08 5.42
N GLY A 177 5.78 -22.69 4.61
CA GLY A 177 6.08 -24.11 4.63
C GLY A 177 4.94 -24.95 4.02
N THR A 178 3.94 -25.29 4.82
CA THR A 178 2.77 -26.07 4.37
C THR A 178 1.63 -25.17 3.92
N ASN A 179 1.18 -24.28 4.80
CA ASN A 179 0.10 -23.32 4.56
C ASN A 179 0.12 -22.23 5.64
N PHE A 180 -0.56 -21.12 5.37
CA PHE A 180 -0.62 -19.99 6.30
C PHE A 180 -1.32 -20.33 7.63
N TRP A 181 -2.26 -21.27 7.65
CA TRP A 181 -2.95 -21.66 8.88
C TRP A 181 -1.98 -22.28 9.90
N ASP A 182 -1.20 -23.28 9.47
CA ASP A 182 -0.15 -23.89 10.29
C ASP A 182 0.92 -22.86 10.66
N TYR A 183 1.28 -21.98 9.72
CA TYR A 183 2.26 -20.94 9.92
C TYR A 183 1.86 -19.96 11.04
N SER A 184 0.55 -19.68 11.21
CA SER A 184 0.06 -18.79 12.28
C SER A 184 0.22 -19.35 13.68
N GLY A 185 0.27 -20.67 13.83
CA GLY A 185 0.22 -21.33 15.13
C GLY A 185 -1.08 -21.07 15.93
N ILE A 186 -2.16 -20.60 15.29
CA ILE A 186 -3.43 -20.34 15.95
C ILE A 186 -4.12 -21.65 16.38
N ASP A 187 -4.75 -21.64 17.55
CA ASP A 187 -5.51 -22.78 18.07
C ASP A 187 -6.74 -23.10 17.19
N ALA A 188 -7.12 -24.38 17.13
CA ALA A 188 -8.21 -24.92 16.32
C ALA A 188 -9.63 -24.47 16.74
N ILE A 189 -9.76 -23.41 17.53
CA ILE A 189 -11.05 -22.82 17.95
C ILE A 189 -11.65 -21.91 16.87
N TYR A 190 -10.85 -21.51 15.88
CA TYR A 190 -11.29 -20.72 14.74
C TYR A 190 -11.40 -21.61 13.49
N ASP A 191 -12.37 -21.33 12.64
CA ASP A 191 -12.51 -22.01 11.35
C ASP A 191 -11.47 -21.47 10.37
N ASN A 192 -10.83 -22.38 9.63
CA ASN A 192 -9.97 -22.05 8.50
C ASN A 192 -10.86 -21.77 7.28
N PRO A 193 -10.96 -20.52 6.82
CA PRO A 193 -11.85 -20.13 5.73
C PRO A 193 -11.45 -20.66 4.35
#